data_AF-A0A9P6Y2Z0-F1
#
_entry.id   AF-A0A9P6Y2Z0-F1
#
_cell.length_a   1.000
_cell.length_b   1.000
_cell.length_c   1.000
_cell.angle_alpha   90.00
_cell.angle_beta   90.00
_cell.angle_gamma   90.00
#
_symmetry.space_group_name_H-M   'P 1'
#
loop_
_entity.id
_entity.type
_entity.pdbx_description
1 polymer ?
#
loop_
_entity_poly.entity_id
_entity_poly.type
_entity_poly.pdbx_seq_one_letter_code
_entity_poly.pdbx_strand_id
1 'polypeptide(L)'
;MATRELVLAKDFLDRVESRPLTEEQARAVICFDNRVQVVASAGSGKTSTMVAKAAYAIDRGFVEPERIVMLAFNKDAAKELEARAQRSFDRLGMGHRAQARHSRMGHR
;
A
#
# COMPACT_ATOMS: atom_id res chain seq x y z
N MET A 1 13.70 -5.49 -16.09
CA MET A 1 13.91 -5.06 -14.69
C MET A 1 12.71 -5.38 -13.79
N ALA A 2 11.49 -4.96 -14.13
CA ALA A 2 10.30 -5.22 -13.31
C ALA A 2 10.04 -6.71 -13.00
N THR A 3 10.24 -7.61 -13.96
CA THR A 3 10.04 -9.06 -13.77
C THR A 3 10.96 -9.67 -12.72
N ARG A 4 12.22 -9.20 -12.62
CA ARG A 4 13.16 -9.68 -11.60
C ARG A 4 12.74 -9.19 -10.21
N GLU A 5 12.31 -7.94 -10.10
CA GLU A 5 11.85 -7.38 -8.83
C GLU A 5 10.59 -8.07 -8.32
N LEU A 6 9.66 -8.45 -9.20
CA LEU A 6 8.48 -9.24 -8.81
C LEU A 6 8.86 -10.55 -8.11
N VAL A 7 9.88 -11.24 -8.62
CA VAL A 7 10.37 -12.49 -8.01
C VAL A 7 11.01 -12.21 -6.65
N LEU A 8 11.87 -11.18 -6.57
CA LEU A 8 12.55 -10.81 -5.32
C LEU A 8 11.60 -10.30 -4.23
N ALA A 9 10.51 -9.65 -4.61
CA ALA A 9 9.51 -9.11 -3.70
C ALA A 9 8.41 -10.12 -3.36
N LYS A 10 8.35 -11.28 -4.03
CA LYS A 10 7.20 -12.21 -3.95
C LYS A 10 6.85 -12.61 -2.51
N ASP A 11 7.83 -13.12 -1.76
CA ASP A 11 7.61 -13.59 -0.38
C ASP A 11 7.18 -12.48 0.56
N PHE A 12 7.60 -11.24 0.30
CA PHE A 12 7.13 -10.06 1.02
C PHE A 12 5.68 -9.75 0.65
N LEU A 13 5.38 -9.64 -0.64
CA LEU A 13 4.07 -9.25 -1.17
C LEU A 13 2.97 -10.27 -0.82
N ASP A 14 3.30 -11.56 -0.77
CA ASP A 14 2.36 -12.62 -0.40
C ASP A 14 1.91 -12.55 1.07
N ARG A 15 2.66 -11.85 1.93
CA ARG A 15 2.40 -11.74 3.38
C ARG A 15 1.72 -10.44 3.79
N VAL A 16 1.60 -9.46 2.89
CA VAL A 16 1.00 -8.15 3.21
C VAL A 16 -0.47 -8.28 3.64
N GLU A 17 -1.20 -9.20 3.01
CA GLU A 17 -2.63 -9.42 3.22
C GLU A 17 -2.93 -10.89 3.54
N SER A 18 -4.17 -11.20 3.93
CA SER A 18 -4.58 -12.58 4.23
C SER A 18 -4.62 -13.48 3.00
N ARG A 19 -4.61 -12.89 1.81
CA ARG A 19 -4.50 -13.57 0.53
C ARG A 19 -3.39 -12.89 -0.28
N PRO A 20 -2.62 -13.65 -1.07
CA PRO A 20 -1.63 -13.08 -1.97
C PRO A 20 -2.20 -12.03 -2.90
N LEU A 21 -1.38 -11.02 -3.22
CA LEU A 21 -1.72 -10.03 -4.24
C LEU A 21 -1.77 -10.68 -5.62
N THR A 22 -2.66 -10.19 -6.49
CA THR A 22 -2.59 -10.57 -7.91
C THR A 22 -1.33 -10.01 -8.54
N GLU A 23 -0.92 -10.55 -9.69
CA GLU A 23 0.27 -10.03 -10.36
C GLU A 23 0.13 -8.56 -10.78
N GLU A 24 -1.07 -8.10 -11.16
CA GLU A 24 -1.32 -6.70 -11.48
C GLU A 24 -1.14 -5.79 -10.26
N GLN A 25 -1.62 -6.24 -9.10
CA GLN A 25 -1.44 -5.52 -7.84
C GLN A 25 0.04 -5.47 -7.46
N ALA A 26 0.74 -6.61 -7.56
CA ALA A 26 2.19 -6.69 -7.31
C ALA A 26 2.98 -5.77 -8.25
N ARG A 27 2.66 -5.76 -9.55
CA ARG A 27 3.24 -4.84 -10.54
C ARG A 27 3.01 -3.37 -10.16
N ALA A 28 1.79 -3.01 -9.76
CA ALA A 28 1.48 -1.66 -9.29
C ALA A 28 2.27 -1.29 -8.03
N VAL A 29 2.51 -2.25 -7.13
CA VAL A 29 3.31 -2.06 -5.91
C VAL A 29 4.78 -1.82 -6.22
N ILE A 30 5.41 -2.63 -7.07
CA ILE A 30 6.84 -2.50 -7.35
C ILE A 30 7.18 -1.34 -8.31
N CYS A 31 6.19 -0.81 -9.05
CA CYS A 31 6.40 0.29 -9.99
C CYS A 31 6.66 1.62 -9.27
N PHE A 32 7.91 1.97 -9.00
CA PHE A 32 8.27 3.12 -8.14
C PHE A 32 8.64 4.38 -8.95
N ASP A 33 7.72 4.86 -9.79
CA ASP A 33 7.85 6.15 -10.48
C ASP A 33 7.33 7.31 -9.60
N ASN A 34 7.72 8.54 -9.89
CA ASN A 34 7.33 9.75 -9.17
C ASN A 34 5.81 9.95 -9.12
N ARG A 35 5.08 9.46 -10.12
CA ARG A 35 3.62 9.52 -10.21
C ARG A 35 3.09 8.23 -10.81
N VAL A 36 2.26 7.52 -10.04
CA VAL A 36 1.60 6.27 -10.49
C VAL A 36 0.10 6.40 -10.30
N GLN A 37 -0.66 6.18 -11.37
CA GLN A 37 -2.12 6.11 -11.32
C GLN A 37 -2.57 4.67 -11.47
N VAL A 38 -3.32 4.18 -10.48
CA VAL A 38 -3.95 2.86 -10.52
C VAL A 38 -5.44 3.03 -10.78
N VAL A 39 -5.91 2.55 -11.93
CA VAL A 39 -7.34 2.50 -12.26
C VAL A 39 -7.90 1.17 -11.75
N ALA A 40 -8.91 1.23 -10.90
CA ALA A 40 -9.37 0.05 -10.18
C ALA A 40 -10.89 0.06 -9.92
N SER A 41 -11.56 -0.98 -10.40
CA SER A 41 -12.99 -1.23 -10.20
C SER A 41 -13.33 -1.50 -8.73
N ALA A 42 -14.62 -1.43 -8.38
CA ALA A 42 -15.08 -1.84 -7.05
C ALA A 42 -14.67 -3.30 -6.76
N GLY A 43 -14.23 -3.57 -5.53
CA GLY A 43 -13.82 -4.92 -5.11
C GLY A 43 -12.44 -5.40 -5.59
N SER A 44 -11.72 -4.68 -6.47
CA SER A 44 -10.44 -5.13 -7.05
C SER A 44 -9.22 -5.04 -6.11
N GLY A 45 -9.42 -4.75 -4.82
CA GLY A 45 -8.32 -4.68 -3.84
C GLY A 45 -7.52 -3.37 -3.83
N LYS A 46 -8.11 -2.25 -4.26
CA LYS A 46 -7.49 -0.89 -4.19
C LYS A 46 -6.71 -0.62 -2.90
N THR A 47 -7.37 -0.86 -1.77
CA THR A 47 -6.80 -0.61 -0.46
C THR A 47 -5.62 -1.53 -0.17
N SER A 48 -5.71 -2.83 -0.52
CA SER A 48 -4.59 -3.78 -0.41
C SER A 48 -3.37 -3.30 -1.19
N THR A 49 -3.57 -2.89 -2.44
CA THR A 49 -2.48 -2.40 -3.30
C THR A 49 -1.82 -1.15 -2.71
N MET A 50 -2.60 -0.21 -2.17
CA MET A 50 -2.08 1.02 -1.58
C MET A 50 -1.29 0.75 -0.28
N VAL A 51 -1.79 -0.14 0.58
CA VAL A 51 -1.09 -0.54 1.81
C VAL A 51 0.21 -1.28 1.47
N ALA A 52 0.15 -2.22 0.52
CA ALA A 52 1.32 -2.94 0.04
C ALA A 52 2.38 -1.99 -0.56
N LYS A 53 1.95 -0.94 -1.25
CA LYS A 53 2.84 0.10 -1.78
C LYS A 53 3.62 0.80 -0.67
N ALA A 54 2.94 1.21 0.39
CA ALA A 54 3.55 1.87 1.54
C ALA A 54 4.51 0.92 2.26
N ALA A 55 4.08 -0.32 2.53
CA ALA A 55 4.91 -1.33 3.16
C ALA A 55 6.17 -1.62 2.33
N TYR A 56 6.03 -1.80 1.02
CA TYR A 56 7.14 -2.05 0.11
C TYR A 56 8.14 -0.88 0.04
N ALA A 57 7.63 0.37 0.04
CA ALA A 57 8.48 1.56 0.07
C ALA A 57 9.38 1.60 1.32
N ILE A 58 8.83 1.22 2.46
CA ILE A 58 9.54 1.15 3.74
C ILE A 58 10.53 -0.03 3.74
N ASP A 59 10.09 -1.23 3.35
CA ASP A 59 10.92 -2.45 3.29
C ASP A 59 12.17 -2.26 2.43
N ARG A 60 12.02 -1.58 1.29
CA ARG A 60 13.14 -1.29 0.38
C ARG A 60 13.98 -0.08 0.81
N GLY A 61 13.63 0.61 1.88
CA GLY A 61 14.32 1.81 2.35
C GLY A 61 14.20 3.01 1.39
N PHE A 62 13.17 3.05 0.55
CA PHE A 62 12.95 4.15 -0.40
C PHE A 62 12.42 5.39 0.29
N VAL A 63 11.58 5.21 1.33
CA VAL A 63 10.92 6.30 2.04
C VAL A 63 10.81 5.94 3.52
N GLU A 64 11.23 6.86 4.39
CA GLU A 64 11.00 6.75 5.83
C GLU A 64 9.50 6.71 6.15
N PRO A 65 9.03 5.86 7.08
CA PRO A 65 7.61 5.71 7.41
C PRO A 65 6.89 7.04 7.70
N GLU A 66 7.54 7.97 8.40
CA GLU A 66 6.98 9.26 8.80
C GLU A 66 6.77 10.21 7.61
N ARG A 67 7.37 9.91 6.46
CA ARG A 67 7.23 10.66 5.20
C ARG A 67 6.11 10.11 4.32
N ILE A 68 5.45 9.03 4.70
CA ILE A 68 4.32 8.45 3.97
C ILE A 68 3.01 8.95 4.56
N VAL A 69 2.15 9.52 3.71
CA VAL A 69 0.79 9.90 4.07
C VAL A 69 -0.21 9.16 3.20
N MET A 70 -1.13 8.42 3.82
CA MET A 70 -2.25 7.80 3.14
C MET A 70 -3.50 8.67 3.29
N LEU A 71 -4.17 8.98 2.18
CA LEU A 71 -5.34 9.86 2.19
C LEU A 71 -6.62 9.10 1.85
N ALA A 72 -7.69 9.41 2.57
CA ALA A 72 -9.04 8.91 2.30
C ALA A 72 -10.07 10.05 2.24
N PHE A 73 -11.23 9.78 1.67
CA PHE A 73 -12.25 10.81 1.40
C PHE A 73 -12.91 11.35 2.68
N ASN A 74 -13.16 10.49 3.66
CA ASN A 74 -13.82 10.86 4.91
C ASN A 74 -13.09 10.27 6.13
N LYS A 75 -13.49 10.70 7.32
CA LYS A 75 -12.89 10.30 8.59
C LYS A 75 -12.94 8.79 8.82
N ASP A 76 -14.05 8.14 8.50
CA ASP A 76 -14.24 6.72 8.77
C ASP A 76 -13.39 5.86 7.82
N ALA A 77 -13.33 6.23 6.54
CA ALA A 77 -12.46 5.60 5.56
C ALA A 77 -10.97 5.78 5.91
N ALA A 78 -10.57 6.92 6.48
CA ALA A 78 -9.21 7.12 6.96
C ALA A 78 -8.89 6.19 8.13
N LYS A 79 -9.80 6.07 9.12
CA LYS A 79 -9.62 5.16 10.27
C LYS A 79 -9.53 3.70 9.82
N GLU A 80 -10.39 3.29 8.88
CA GLU A 80 -10.36 1.94 8.34
C GLU A 80 -9.04 1.65 7.61
N LEU A 81 -8.59 2.60 6.79
CA LEU A 81 -7.32 2.51 6.07
C LEU A 81 -6.14 2.43 7.03
N GLU A 82 -6.10 3.27 8.07
CA GLU A 82 -5.06 3.22 9.11
C GLU A 82 -5.05 1.87 9.82
N ALA A 83 -6.21 1.39 10.28
CA ALA A 83 -6.31 0.11 10.97
C ALA A 83 -5.90 -1.06 10.06
N ARG A 84 -6.24 -1.00 8.77
CA ARG A 84 -5.84 -2.02 7.79
C ARG A 84 -4.35 -1.99 7.52
N ALA A 85 -3.77 -0.81 7.31
CA ALA A 85 -2.34 -0.65 7.13
C ALA A 85 -1.55 -1.15 8.34
N GLN A 86 -2.02 -0.84 9.56
CA GLN A 86 -1.39 -1.34 10.78
C GLN A 86 -1.40 -2.87 10.83
N ARG A 87 -2.55 -3.52 10.54
CA ARG A 87 -2.62 -4.99 10.48
C ARG A 87 -1.65 -5.60 9.46
N SER A 88 -1.47 -4.96 8.31
CA SER A 88 -0.49 -5.42 7.31
C SER A 88 0.94 -5.25 7.80
N PHE A 89 1.25 -4.13 8.47
CA PHE A 89 2.57 -3.89 9.05
C PHE A 89 2.88 -4.92 10.14
N ASP A 90 1.91 -5.20 11.02
CA ASP A 90 2.05 -6.21 12.07
C ASP A 90 2.29 -7.62 11.48
N ARG A 91 1.55 -7.99 10.41
CA ARG A 91 1.75 -9.27 9.70
C ARG A 91 3.14 -9.40 9.09
N LEU A 92 3.70 -8.30 8.63
CA LEU A 92 5.04 -8.23 8.04
C LEU A 92 6.13 -8.13 9.11
N GLY A 93 5.78 -8.00 10.39
CA GLY A 93 6.73 -7.77 11.48
C GLY A 93 7.37 -6.38 11.43
N MET A 94 6.72 -5.42 10.78
CA MET A 94 7.21 -4.05 10.66
C MET A 94 6.89 -3.30 11.96
N GLY A 95 7.92 -2.88 12.69
CA GLY A 95 7.79 -2.11 13.94
C GLY A 95 7.35 -0.65 13.73
N HIS A 96 6.57 -0.37 12.70
CA HIS A 96 6.19 0.98 12.28
C HIS A 96 4.70 1.21 12.49
N ARG A 97 4.35 2.48 12.75
CA ARG A 97 2.96 2.89 12.89
C ARG A 97 2.43 3.43 11.56
N ALA A 98 1.33 2.87 11.09
CA ALA A 98 0.62 3.40 9.94
C ALA A 98 -0.07 4.73 10.27
N GLN A 99 -0.15 5.63 9.29
CA GLN A 99 -0.84 6.91 9.42
C GLN A 99 -1.74 7.14 8.21
N ALA A 100 -3.03 7.39 8.46
CA ALA A 100 -3.96 7.83 7.42
C ALA A 100 -4.68 9.11 7.83
N ARG A 101 -4.93 9.98 6.86
CA ARG A 101 -5.66 11.24 7.07
C ARG A 101 -6.83 11.33 6.12
N HIS A 102 -7.93 11.89 6.60
CA HIS A 102 -9.00 12.26 5.69
C HIS A 102 -8.65 13.59 5.02
N SER A 103 -8.95 13.69 3.74
CA SER A 103 -8.91 14.95 3.01
C SER A 103 -10.26 15.15 2.34
N ARG A 104 -10.84 16.35 2.48
CA ARG A 104 -11.94 16.75 1.60
C ARG A 104 -11.31 16.96 0.22
N MET A 105 -11.12 15.86 -0.51
CA MET A 105 -10.78 15.93 -1.93
C MET A 105 -11.96 16.63 -2.60
N GLY A 106 -11.78 17.91 -2.85
CA GLY A 106 -12.84 18.83 -3.20
C GLY A 106 -13.62 18.34 -4.41
N HIS A 107 -14.93 18.57 -4.34
CA HIS A 107 -15.77 18.78 -5.51
C HIS A 107 -15.03 19.76 -6.44
N ARG A 108 -14.45 19.24 -7.52
CA ARG A 108 -14.30 19.96 -8.77
C ARG A 108 -15.23 19.31 -9.75
#